data_AF-A0A3R6VPB5-F1
#
_entry.id   AF-A0A3R6VPB5-F1
#
_cell.length_a   1.000
_cell.length_b   1.000
_cell.length_c   1.000
_cell.angle_alpha   90.00
_cell.angle_beta   90.00
_cell.angle_gamma   90.00
#
_symmetry.space_group_name_H-M   'P 1'
#
loop_
_entity.id
_entity.type
_entity.pdbx_description
1 polymer ?
#
loop_
_entity_poly.entity_id
_entity_poly.type
_entity_poly.pdbx_seq_one_letter_code
_entity_poly.pdbx_strand_id
1 'polypeptide(L)'
;MKKKALGIAAVAAAMTLSTGITAFAAGWVTESTPYGDKQKYVYDNGGWPSGNWFTDPDTQLVYHLDPDGYRMTETTVDGYWLDADGVRQEKSQEEIDRENREAAKKASRPNPGKTVAAAKVAASEAKEKNAAASTTRRSYISELKVIINKITKNLADSRTDTSVQILTTEDNLEVSRIFRGSDSVEFYKFAMWNSAKDKANAVDLTYIYDAAPETDRELYNTAYEQSVVAALGETEGKAVTDYVQGQREQGETNLTREGKTDSGNSYSLTYKNNKIQISVTCSEVTEEEQTEKAATETAAEETTPVVTSKTITAGAAATESTDAADDNAEASEAAAE
;
A
#
# COMPACT_ATOMS: atom_id res chain seq x y z
N MET A 1 12.17 -27.46 56.83
CA MET A 1 12.17 -28.81 57.47
C MET A 1 12.30 -29.86 56.39
N LYS A 2 13.29 -30.77 56.58
CA LYS A 2 13.44 -32.16 56.08
C LYS A 2 13.44 -32.36 54.53
N LYS A 3 14.61 -32.55 53.89
CA LYS A 3 15.41 -33.82 53.73
C LYS A 3 14.70 -34.81 52.78
N LYS A 4 15.27 -35.50 51.78
CA LYS A 4 16.62 -35.91 51.33
C LYS A 4 16.42 -36.58 49.93
N ALA A 5 17.32 -36.39 48.96
CA ALA A 5 18.27 -37.39 48.44
C ALA A 5 17.87 -38.88 48.54
N LEU A 6 17.87 -39.59 47.40
CA LEU A 6 18.18 -41.03 47.15
C LEU A 6 17.76 -41.29 45.69
N GLY A 7 18.52 -41.89 44.79
CA GLY A 7 19.59 -42.88 44.94
C GLY A 7 19.32 -43.95 43.88
N ILE A 8 20.30 -44.16 42.98
CA ILE A 8 20.31 -45.20 41.94
C ILE A 8 19.96 -46.56 42.54
N ALA A 9 19.07 -47.32 41.89
CA ALA A 9 18.87 -48.74 42.15
C ALA A 9 18.95 -49.52 40.84
N ALA A 10 20.08 -50.18 40.63
CA ALA A 10 20.21 -51.26 39.66
C ALA A 10 19.48 -52.50 40.20
N VAL A 11 18.61 -53.09 39.39
CA VAL A 11 18.05 -54.43 39.64
C VAL A 11 18.38 -55.29 38.44
N ALA A 12 19.34 -56.19 38.62
CA ALA A 12 19.60 -57.31 37.74
C ALA A 12 18.89 -58.55 38.28
N ALA A 13 17.96 -59.10 37.50
CA ALA A 13 17.46 -60.48 37.52
C ALA A 13 16.39 -60.59 36.42
N ALA A 14 16.19 -61.67 35.69
CA ALA A 14 16.93 -62.88 35.36
C ALA A 14 16.14 -63.44 34.14
N MET A 15 16.82 -63.96 33.11
CA MET A 15 16.14 -64.49 31.92
C MET A 15 15.25 -65.68 32.31
N THR A 16 13.95 -65.56 32.08
CA THR A 16 13.00 -66.67 32.21
C THR A 16 12.45 -66.99 30.82
N LEU A 17 12.95 -68.07 30.21
CA LEU A 17 12.32 -68.69 29.04
C LEU A 17 11.19 -69.59 29.55
N SER A 18 9.95 -69.15 29.41
CA SER A 18 8.78 -70.05 29.45
C SER A 18 7.69 -69.52 28.55
N THR A 19 7.43 -70.24 27.46
CA THR A 19 6.32 -70.00 26.53
C THR A 19 4.99 -70.18 27.23
N GLY A 20 4.25 -69.09 27.40
CA GLY A 20 2.86 -69.05 27.86
C GLY A 20 2.22 -67.79 27.30
N ILE A 21 0.97 -67.89 26.83
CA ILE A 21 0.19 -66.78 26.30
C ILE A 21 -0.02 -65.77 27.44
N THR A 22 0.80 -64.73 27.48
CA THR A 22 0.65 -63.59 28.39
C THR A 22 -0.29 -62.59 27.72
N ALA A 23 -1.42 -62.29 28.36
CA ALA A 23 -2.13 -61.04 28.10
C ALA A 23 -1.14 -59.92 28.44
N PHE A 24 -0.53 -59.32 27.43
CA PHE A 24 0.33 -58.15 27.63
C PHE A 24 -0.59 -57.00 28.00
N ALA A 25 -0.32 -56.36 29.14
CA ALA A 25 -0.87 -55.05 29.40
C ALA A 25 -0.39 -54.11 28.29
N ALA A 26 -1.30 -53.33 27.73
CA ALA A 26 -0.99 -52.33 26.71
C ALA A 26 0.20 -51.47 27.16
N GLY A 27 1.12 -51.19 26.24
CA GLY A 27 2.31 -50.42 26.60
C GLY A 27 3.41 -50.41 25.57
N TRP A 28 4.48 -49.70 25.90
CA TRP A 28 5.67 -49.56 25.08
C TRP A 28 6.52 -50.84 25.12
N VAL A 29 6.77 -51.40 23.95
CA VAL A 29 7.61 -52.59 23.74
C VAL A 29 8.88 -52.16 23.01
N THR A 30 10.03 -52.46 23.61
CA THR A 30 11.34 -52.26 22.97
C THR A 30 11.69 -53.48 22.11
N GLU A 31 12.00 -53.24 20.85
CA GLU A 31 12.49 -54.25 19.90
C GLU A 31 13.89 -53.87 19.42
N SER A 32 14.81 -54.82 19.48
CA SER A 32 16.17 -54.60 18.98
C SER A 32 16.19 -54.80 17.47
N THR A 33 16.43 -53.72 16.74
CA THR A 33 16.50 -53.74 15.27
C THR A 33 17.96 -53.59 14.83
N PRO A 34 18.28 -53.91 13.55
CA PRO A 34 19.62 -53.62 13.00
C PRO A 34 20.03 -52.14 13.07
N TYR A 35 19.07 -51.24 13.31
CA TYR A 35 19.26 -49.80 13.41
C TYR A 35 19.23 -49.28 14.85
N GLY A 36 19.31 -50.19 15.83
CA GLY A 36 19.24 -49.89 17.26
C GLY A 36 17.92 -50.33 17.89
N ASP A 37 17.83 -50.13 19.20
CA ASP A 37 16.63 -50.42 19.98
C ASP A 37 15.54 -49.39 19.66
N LYS A 38 14.40 -49.87 19.18
CA LYS A 38 13.23 -49.04 18.85
C LYS A 38 12.06 -49.40 19.76
N GLN A 39 11.17 -48.45 20.00
CA GLN A 39 9.98 -48.67 20.82
C GLN A 39 8.70 -48.49 20.02
N LYS A 40 7.76 -49.41 20.19
CA LYS A 40 6.40 -49.35 19.61
C LYS A 40 5.36 -49.53 20.71
N TYR A 41 4.22 -48.88 20.57
CA TYR A 41 3.10 -49.08 21.51
C TYR A 41 2.26 -50.27 21.06
N VAL A 42 2.03 -51.24 21.93
CA VAL A 42 1.21 -52.43 21.64
C VAL A 42 -0.02 -52.38 22.54
N TYR A 43 -1.22 -52.44 21.95
CA TYR A 43 -2.48 -52.51 22.68
C TYR A 43 -2.70 -53.91 23.29
N ASP A 44 -3.64 -54.03 24.24
CA ASP A 44 -4.00 -55.33 24.87
C ASP A 44 -4.44 -56.40 23.85
N ASN A 45 -4.97 -55.98 22.70
CA ASN A 45 -5.38 -56.86 21.61
C ASN A 45 -4.23 -57.30 20.68
N GLY A 46 -2.98 -56.90 20.99
CA GLY A 46 -1.79 -57.20 20.20
C GLY A 46 -1.59 -56.34 18.95
N GLY A 47 -2.53 -55.43 18.63
CA GLY A 47 -2.37 -54.45 17.56
C GLY A 47 -1.47 -53.29 17.98
N TRP A 48 -0.99 -52.51 17.00
CA TRP A 48 -0.19 -51.31 17.26
C TRP A 48 -0.59 -50.17 16.30
N PRO A 49 -0.52 -48.90 16.74
CA PRO A 49 -0.67 -47.75 15.86
C PRO A 49 0.59 -47.55 15.01
N SER A 50 0.46 -46.99 13.81
CA SER A 50 1.60 -46.65 12.95
C SER A 50 1.35 -45.44 12.05
N GLY A 51 2.44 -44.81 11.60
CA GLY A 51 2.48 -43.76 10.58
C GLY A 51 1.78 -42.44 10.93
N ASN A 52 1.41 -42.22 12.19
CA ASN A 52 0.62 -41.06 12.61
C ASN A 52 1.02 -40.58 14.00
N TRP A 53 0.49 -39.40 14.38
CA TRP A 53 0.49 -38.92 15.76
C TRP A 53 -0.28 -39.88 16.67
N PHE A 54 0.33 -40.24 17.79
CA PHE A 54 -0.19 -41.14 18.80
C PHE A 54 -0.15 -40.46 20.17
N THR A 55 -1.27 -40.49 20.90
CA THR A 55 -1.33 -40.06 22.29
C THR A 55 -1.34 -41.29 23.17
N ASP A 56 -0.33 -41.40 24.03
CA ASP A 56 -0.27 -42.47 25.02
C ASP A 56 -1.48 -42.37 25.97
N PRO A 57 -2.32 -43.43 26.08
CA PRO A 57 -3.52 -43.39 26.90
C PRO A 57 -3.24 -43.10 28.39
N ASP A 58 -2.10 -43.57 28.90
CA ASP A 58 -1.77 -43.53 30.31
C ASP A 58 -1.08 -42.21 30.69
N THR A 59 -0.12 -41.78 29.86
CA THR A 59 0.69 -40.58 30.15
C THR A 59 0.15 -39.31 29.50
N GLN A 60 -0.75 -39.44 28.52
CA GLN A 60 -1.26 -38.35 27.67
C GLN A 60 -0.16 -37.62 26.88
N LEU A 61 1.06 -38.18 26.84
CA LEU A 61 2.16 -37.65 26.03
C LEU A 61 1.91 -38.00 24.55
N VAL A 62 2.31 -37.08 23.68
CA VAL A 62 2.08 -37.19 22.24
C VAL A 62 3.38 -37.58 21.55
N TYR A 63 3.32 -38.58 20.67
CA TYR A 63 4.44 -39.12 19.91
C TYR A 63 4.07 -39.13 18.42
N HIS A 64 5.06 -39.14 17.54
CA HIS A 64 4.83 -39.49 16.14
C HIS A 64 5.42 -40.87 15.85
N LEU A 65 4.65 -41.74 15.22
CA LEU A 65 5.07 -43.10 14.88
C LEU A 65 5.48 -43.17 13.40
N ASP A 66 6.58 -43.85 13.12
CA ASP A 66 7.00 -44.18 11.77
C ASP A 66 5.99 -45.17 11.12
N PRO A 67 6.04 -45.37 9.78
CA PRO A 67 5.12 -46.28 9.10
C PRO A 67 5.11 -47.72 9.64
N ASP A 68 6.20 -48.16 10.26
CA ASP A 68 6.35 -49.48 10.87
C ASP A 68 5.80 -49.54 12.31
N GLY A 69 5.48 -48.39 12.91
CA GLY A 69 4.88 -48.25 14.24
C GLY A 69 5.84 -47.90 15.36
N TYR A 70 7.11 -47.62 15.05
CA TYR A 70 8.08 -47.21 16.07
C TYR A 70 8.02 -45.70 16.30
N ARG A 71 8.19 -45.27 17.55
CA ARG A 71 8.27 -43.85 17.88
C ARG A 71 9.48 -43.20 17.20
N MET A 72 9.25 -42.02 16.64
CA MET A 72 10.30 -41.16 16.12
C MET A 72 10.87 -40.32 17.24
N THR A 73 12.19 -40.12 17.25
CA THR A 73 12.93 -39.36 18.26
C THR A 73 13.84 -38.33 17.59
N GLU A 74 14.15 -37.24 18.28
CA GLU A 74 15.12 -36.21 17.84
C GLU A 74 14.88 -35.71 16.41
N THR A 75 13.63 -35.42 16.08
CA THR A 75 13.25 -35.01 14.72
C THR A 75 12.06 -34.04 14.74
N THR A 76 11.84 -33.36 13.61
CA THR A 76 10.69 -32.45 13.44
C THR A 76 9.65 -33.09 12.54
N VAL A 77 8.41 -33.17 13.01
CA VAL A 77 7.26 -33.62 12.23
C VAL A 77 6.15 -32.58 12.33
N ASP A 78 5.57 -32.19 11.18
CA ASP A 78 4.51 -31.17 11.09
C ASP A 78 4.81 -29.87 11.86
N GLY A 79 6.09 -29.49 11.95
CA GLY A 79 6.57 -28.31 12.65
C GLY A 79 6.72 -28.46 14.17
N TYR A 80 6.49 -29.64 14.74
CA TYR A 80 6.76 -29.93 16.15
C TYR A 80 8.04 -30.73 16.30
N TRP A 81 8.85 -30.38 17.31
CA TRP A 81 10.06 -31.13 17.66
C TRP A 81 9.71 -32.31 18.57
N LEU A 82 10.30 -33.47 18.29
CA LEU A 82 10.25 -34.66 19.15
C LEU A 82 11.59 -34.76 19.87
N ASP A 83 11.56 -34.90 21.19
CA ASP A 83 12.78 -35.06 21.99
C ASP A 83 13.42 -36.47 21.87
N ALA A 84 14.43 -36.75 22.68
CA ALA A 84 15.11 -38.04 22.72
C ALA A 84 14.21 -39.20 23.16
N ASP A 85 13.15 -38.91 23.92
CA ASP A 85 12.12 -39.88 24.30
C ASP A 85 10.99 -39.96 23.25
N GLY A 86 11.04 -39.13 22.21
CA GLY A 86 10.07 -39.05 21.12
C GLY A 86 8.83 -38.26 21.47
N VAL A 87 8.83 -37.55 22.60
CA VAL A 87 7.70 -36.76 23.08
C VAL A 87 7.65 -35.44 22.32
N ARG A 88 6.45 -35.08 21.85
CA ARG A 88 6.17 -33.81 21.20
C ARG A 88 6.39 -32.65 22.15
N GLN A 89 7.25 -31.74 21.75
CA GLN A 89 7.46 -30.48 22.42
C GLN A 89 6.57 -29.41 21.79
N GLU A 90 5.82 -28.69 22.64
CA GLU A 90 5.07 -27.53 22.20
C GLU A 90 6.04 -26.43 21.76
N LYS A 91 5.66 -25.67 20.74
CA LYS A 91 6.46 -24.53 20.29
C LYS A 91 6.56 -23.52 21.42
N SER A 92 7.76 -23.04 21.69
CA SER A 92 7.93 -21.90 22.59
C SER A 92 7.32 -20.64 21.97
N GLN A 93 6.93 -19.68 22.81
CA GLN A 93 6.41 -18.40 22.34
C GLN A 93 7.42 -17.69 21.42
N GLU A 94 8.73 -17.82 21.68
CA GLU A 94 9.78 -17.25 20.84
C GLU A 94 9.83 -17.84 19.43
N GLU A 95 9.52 -19.12 19.28
CA GLU A 95 9.49 -19.79 17.98
C GLU A 95 8.27 -19.39 17.17
N ILE A 96 7.11 -19.26 17.83
CA ILE A 96 5.89 -18.72 17.23
C ILE A 96 6.14 -17.29 16.75
N ASP A 97 6.78 -16.46 17.58
CA ASP A 97 7.10 -15.07 17.23
C ASP A 97 8.11 -15.00 16.08
N ARG A 98 9.08 -15.92 16.03
CA ARG A 98 10.04 -16.04 14.92
C ARG A 98 9.35 -16.46 13.63
N GLU A 99 8.50 -17.48 13.65
CA GLU A 99 7.73 -17.94 12.48
C GLU A 99 6.79 -16.84 11.97
N ASN A 100 6.09 -16.15 12.87
CA ASN A 100 5.24 -15.01 12.53
C ASN A 100 6.06 -13.87 11.91
N ARG A 101 7.25 -13.58 12.45
CA ARG A 101 8.16 -12.57 11.87
C ARG A 101 8.68 -12.99 10.50
N GLU A 102 8.98 -14.26 10.29
CA GLU A 102 9.42 -14.79 8.99
C GLU A 102 8.29 -14.82 7.96
N ALA A 103 7.08 -15.20 8.38
CA ALA A 103 5.87 -15.13 7.56
C ALA A 103 5.55 -13.69 7.16
N ALA A 104 5.63 -12.75 8.11
CA ALA A 104 5.46 -11.32 7.85
C ALA A 104 6.54 -10.79 6.88
N LYS A 105 7.82 -11.15 7.09
CA LYS A 105 8.91 -10.82 6.15
C LYS A 105 8.68 -11.41 4.77
N LYS A 106 8.19 -12.64 4.67
CA LYS A 106 7.90 -13.30 3.38
C LYS A 106 6.70 -12.65 2.68
N ALA A 107 5.69 -12.23 3.44
CA ALA A 107 4.54 -11.51 2.93
C ALA A 107 4.91 -10.10 2.44
N SER A 108 5.81 -9.39 3.14
CA SER A 108 6.23 -8.03 2.78
C SER A 108 7.20 -7.97 1.60
N ARG A 109 7.79 -9.11 1.18
CA ARG A 109 8.70 -9.13 0.03
C ARG A 109 7.99 -8.63 -1.25
N PRO A 110 8.52 -7.59 -1.92
CA PRO A 110 7.99 -7.14 -3.19
C PRO A 110 8.06 -8.29 -4.18
N ASN A 111 6.92 -8.64 -4.78
CA ASN A 111 6.91 -9.58 -5.89
C ASN A 111 6.14 -8.98 -7.09
N PRO A 112 6.59 -9.24 -8.33
CA PRO A 112 5.96 -8.67 -9.51
C PRO A 112 4.46 -8.98 -9.59
N GLY A 113 4.03 -10.18 -9.20
CA GLY A 113 2.63 -10.60 -9.25
C GLY A 113 1.69 -9.72 -8.41
N LYS A 114 2.09 -9.38 -7.18
CA LYS A 114 1.33 -8.48 -6.30
C LYS A 114 1.18 -7.09 -6.90
N THR A 115 2.26 -6.51 -7.42
CA THR A 115 2.21 -5.18 -8.05
C THR A 115 1.37 -5.15 -9.32
N VAL A 116 1.34 -6.25 -10.09
CA VAL A 116 0.48 -6.37 -11.28
C VAL A 116 -0.99 -6.52 -10.88
N ALA A 117 -1.27 -7.31 -9.85
CA ALA A 117 -2.64 -7.47 -9.34
C ALA A 117 -3.20 -6.14 -8.80
N ALA A 118 -2.41 -5.40 -8.00
CA ALA A 118 -2.78 -4.08 -7.50
C ALA A 118 -3.07 -3.10 -8.64
N ALA A 119 -2.20 -3.05 -9.65
CA ALA A 119 -2.41 -2.19 -10.82
C ALA A 119 -3.69 -2.54 -11.60
N LYS A 120 -4.03 -3.83 -11.71
CA LYS A 120 -5.27 -4.28 -12.36
C LYS A 120 -6.52 -3.84 -11.59
N VAL A 121 -6.46 -3.88 -10.26
CA VAL A 121 -7.54 -3.37 -9.39
C VAL A 121 -7.66 -1.86 -9.58
N ALA A 122 -6.56 -1.13 -9.47
CA ALA A 122 -6.52 0.32 -9.66
C ALA A 122 -7.12 0.76 -11.01
N ALA A 123 -6.71 0.11 -12.11
CA ALA A 123 -7.30 0.36 -13.43
C ALA A 123 -8.80 0.05 -13.51
N SER A 124 -9.28 -0.97 -12.79
CA SER A 124 -10.70 -1.31 -12.79
C SER A 124 -11.53 -0.25 -12.08
N GLU A 125 -11.04 0.25 -10.94
CA GLU A 125 -11.68 1.33 -10.19
C GLU A 125 -11.63 2.68 -10.91
N ALA A 126 -10.54 2.96 -11.63
CA ALA A 126 -10.35 4.23 -12.35
C ALA A 126 -11.39 4.49 -13.45
N LYS A 127 -12.15 3.48 -13.89
CA LYS A 127 -13.20 3.64 -14.92
C LYS A 127 -14.28 4.66 -14.53
N GLU A 128 -14.57 4.74 -13.24
CA GLU A 128 -15.58 5.63 -12.66
C GLU A 128 -14.97 6.90 -12.03
N LYS A 129 -13.65 7.08 -12.10
CA LYS A 129 -12.93 8.22 -11.52
C LYS A 129 -12.51 9.20 -12.60
N ASN A 130 -12.31 10.46 -12.22
CA ASN A 130 -11.75 11.49 -13.10
C ASN A 130 -10.27 11.77 -12.83
N ALA A 131 -9.75 11.31 -11.70
CA ALA A 131 -8.37 11.51 -11.27
C ALA A 131 -7.70 10.22 -10.79
N ALA A 132 -6.40 10.13 -11.04
CA ALA A 132 -5.56 9.06 -10.51
C ALA A 132 -5.21 9.33 -9.04
N ALA A 133 -5.37 8.29 -8.22
CA ALA A 133 -5.24 8.36 -6.76
C ALA A 133 -4.00 7.64 -6.25
N SER A 134 -3.37 6.79 -7.05
CA SER A 134 -2.23 6.01 -6.58
C SER A 134 -0.93 6.84 -6.45
N THR A 135 -0.15 6.50 -5.45
CA THR A 135 1.21 7.01 -5.20
C THR A 135 2.30 6.13 -5.80
N THR A 136 1.98 4.88 -6.13
CA THR A 136 2.94 3.96 -6.74
C THR A 136 2.87 4.06 -8.26
N ARG A 137 4.02 4.15 -8.94
CA ARG A 137 4.05 4.42 -10.38
C ARG A 137 3.23 3.42 -11.18
N ARG A 138 3.36 2.13 -10.91
CA ARG A 138 2.70 1.09 -11.71
C ARG A 138 1.17 1.20 -11.65
N SER A 139 0.60 1.39 -10.46
CA SER A 139 -0.84 1.56 -10.30
C SER A 139 -1.31 2.91 -10.85
N TYR A 140 -0.57 3.99 -10.56
CA TYR A 140 -0.86 5.34 -11.05
C TYR A 140 -0.93 5.40 -12.59
N ILE A 141 0.04 4.78 -13.29
CA ILE A 141 0.02 4.68 -14.74
C ILE A 141 -1.15 3.81 -15.23
N SER A 142 -1.54 2.76 -14.50
CA SER A 142 -2.69 1.92 -14.86
C SER A 142 -4.01 2.69 -14.77
N GLU A 143 -4.19 3.51 -13.73
CA GLU A 143 -5.34 4.41 -13.58
C GLU A 143 -5.38 5.45 -14.70
N LEU A 144 -4.26 6.15 -14.92
CA LEU A 144 -4.16 7.18 -15.95
C LEU A 144 -4.40 6.64 -17.35
N LYS A 145 -3.91 5.44 -17.68
CA LYS A 145 -4.22 4.82 -18.97
C LYS A 145 -5.72 4.74 -19.20
N VAL A 146 -6.51 4.36 -18.19
CA VAL A 146 -7.97 4.27 -18.30
C VAL A 146 -8.60 5.64 -18.48
N ILE A 147 -8.23 6.59 -17.63
CA ILE A 147 -8.81 7.94 -17.61
C ILE A 147 -8.45 8.72 -18.89
N ILE A 148 -7.18 8.73 -19.29
CA ILE A 148 -6.71 9.44 -20.48
C ILE A 148 -7.25 8.78 -21.76
N ASN A 149 -7.41 7.45 -21.80
CA ASN A 149 -8.08 6.81 -22.94
C ASN A 149 -9.53 7.27 -23.06
N LYS A 150 -10.25 7.44 -21.94
CA LYS A 150 -11.62 7.96 -21.93
C LYS A 150 -11.65 9.41 -22.45
N ILE A 151 -10.78 10.28 -21.94
CA ILE A 151 -10.70 11.69 -22.36
C ILE A 151 -10.39 11.80 -23.86
N THR A 152 -9.35 11.11 -24.32
CA THR A 152 -8.90 11.17 -25.72
C THR A 152 -9.92 10.56 -26.67
N LYS A 153 -10.63 9.50 -26.27
CA LYS A 153 -11.73 8.95 -27.06
C LYS A 153 -12.91 9.91 -27.15
N ASN A 154 -13.35 10.48 -26.04
CA ASN A 154 -14.45 11.45 -26.04
C ASN A 154 -14.14 12.68 -26.92
N LEU A 155 -12.90 13.18 -26.86
CA LEU A 155 -12.43 14.25 -27.75
C LEU A 155 -12.43 13.81 -29.22
N ALA A 156 -11.94 12.62 -29.52
CA ALA A 156 -11.92 12.08 -30.88
C ALA A 156 -13.31 11.90 -31.48
N ASP A 157 -14.29 11.52 -30.66
CA ASP A 157 -15.69 11.34 -31.06
C ASP A 157 -16.43 12.69 -31.20
N SER A 158 -15.99 13.73 -30.49
CA SER A 158 -16.67 15.05 -30.47
C SER A 158 -16.12 16.05 -31.47
N ARG A 159 -14.85 15.92 -31.86
CA ARG A 159 -14.20 16.86 -32.78
C ARG A 159 -14.81 16.81 -34.18
N THR A 160 -14.83 17.96 -34.85
CA THR A 160 -15.33 18.08 -36.23
C THR A 160 -14.19 18.15 -37.25
N ASP A 161 -13.03 18.66 -36.84
CA ASP A 161 -11.81 18.69 -37.63
C ASP A 161 -11.20 17.29 -37.77
N THR A 162 -10.96 16.91 -39.02
CA THR A 162 -10.32 15.65 -39.39
C THR A 162 -8.84 15.82 -39.78
N SER A 163 -8.31 17.05 -39.75
CA SER A 163 -6.93 17.34 -40.13
C SER A 163 -5.93 16.98 -39.03
N VAL A 164 -6.35 17.03 -37.76
CA VAL A 164 -5.53 16.62 -36.62
C VAL A 164 -5.35 15.11 -36.58
N GLN A 165 -4.10 14.68 -36.57
CA GLN A 165 -3.70 13.29 -36.38
C GLN A 165 -3.81 12.91 -34.90
N ILE A 166 -4.41 11.76 -34.63
CA ILE A 166 -4.39 11.13 -33.31
C ILE A 166 -3.34 10.03 -33.35
N LEU A 167 -2.29 10.18 -32.57
CA LEU A 167 -1.20 9.23 -32.51
C LEU A 167 -1.17 8.60 -31.11
N THR A 168 -0.96 7.29 -31.09
CA THR A 168 -0.84 6.51 -29.87
C THR A 168 0.44 5.71 -29.92
N THR A 169 1.26 5.86 -28.89
CA THR A 169 2.41 4.99 -28.63
C THR A 169 2.09 4.14 -27.42
N GLU A 170 2.37 2.84 -27.50
CA GLU A 170 2.32 1.94 -26.37
C GLU A 170 3.39 0.87 -26.53
N ASP A 171 4.47 1.02 -25.78
CA ASP A 171 5.51 0.02 -25.65
C ASP A 171 5.82 -0.27 -24.17
N ASN A 172 6.88 -1.02 -23.92
CA ASN A 172 7.27 -1.43 -22.57
C ASN A 172 7.76 -0.25 -21.70
N LEU A 173 8.13 0.87 -22.32
CA LEU A 173 8.73 2.06 -21.69
C LEU A 173 7.74 3.22 -21.59
N GLU A 174 7.12 3.58 -22.71
CA GLU A 174 6.25 4.75 -22.86
C GLU A 174 4.86 4.33 -23.34
N VAL A 175 3.85 4.94 -22.73
CA VAL A 175 2.51 5.02 -23.30
C VAL A 175 2.17 6.48 -23.49
N SER A 176 1.92 6.91 -24.72
CA SER A 176 1.55 8.28 -25.00
C SER A 176 0.34 8.42 -25.91
N ARG A 177 -0.34 9.55 -25.73
CA ARG A 177 -1.45 10.01 -26.55
C ARG A 177 -1.09 11.40 -27.06
N ILE A 178 -1.10 11.57 -28.38
CA ILE A 178 -0.61 12.76 -29.04
C ILE A 178 -1.68 13.24 -30.02
N PHE A 179 -1.96 14.54 -30.01
CA PHE A 179 -2.66 15.21 -31.09
C PHE A 179 -1.67 16.09 -31.84
N ARG A 180 -1.59 15.88 -33.15
CA ARG A 180 -0.66 16.55 -34.04
C ARG A 180 -1.42 17.28 -35.13
N GLY A 181 -1.17 18.58 -35.28
CA GLY A 181 -1.76 19.41 -36.32
C GLY A 181 -1.27 19.04 -37.73
N SER A 182 -1.92 19.59 -38.75
CA SER A 182 -1.54 19.41 -40.16
C SER A 182 -0.16 19.98 -40.49
N ASP A 183 0.31 20.94 -39.69
CA ASP A 183 1.65 21.54 -39.72
C ASP A 183 2.72 20.66 -39.04
N SER A 184 2.35 19.44 -38.63
CA SER A 184 3.18 18.50 -37.86
C SER A 184 3.54 18.94 -36.45
N VAL A 185 2.91 20.00 -35.92
CA VAL A 185 3.11 20.44 -34.54
C VAL A 185 2.32 19.53 -33.59
N GLU A 186 3.02 18.90 -32.64
CA GLU A 186 2.39 18.19 -31.52
C GLU A 186 1.94 19.20 -30.47
N PHE A 187 0.70 19.68 -30.62
CA PHE A 187 0.14 20.66 -29.70
C PHE A 187 -0.43 20.02 -28.43
N TYR A 188 -0.64 18.70 -28.41
CA TYR A 188 -0.97 17.96 -27.19
C TYR A 188 -0.17 16.66 -27.16
N LYS A 189 0.50 16.39 -26.04
CA LYS A 189 1.15 15.10 -25.76
C LYS A 189 1.00 14.77 -24.29
N PHE A 190 0.34 13.66 -23.98
CA PHE A 190 0.32 13.05 -22.64
C PHE A 190 1.15 11.78 -22.70
N ALA A 191 2.30 11.76 -22.03
CA ALA A 191 3.21 10.63 -21.98
C ALA A 191 3.31 10.05 -20.57
N MET A 192 3.26 8.73 -20.49
CA MET A 192 3.31 7.93 -19.28
C MET A 192 4.51 6.98 -19.36
N TRP A 193 5.38 6.99 -18.35
CA TRP A 193 6.59 6.19 -18.32
C TRP A 193 6.48 5.07 -17.28
N ASN A 194 6.64 3.83 -17.74
CA ASN A 194 6.42 2.64 -16.90
C ASN A 194 7.52 2.43 -15.85
N SER A 195 8.67 3.10 -15.96
CA SER A 195 9.87 2.84 -15.15
C SER A 195 10.67 4.10 -14.82
N ALA A 196 11.04 4.23 -13.54
CA ALA A 196 11.88 5.30 -13.02
C ALA A 196 13.28 5.33 -13.63
N LYS A 197 13.77 4.16 -14.09
CA LYS A 197 15.11 4.02 -14.66
C LYS A 197 15.20 4.71 -16.03
N ASP A 198 14.11 4.68 -16.78
CA ASP A 198 14.02 5.26 -18.11
C ASP A 198 13.66 6.75 -18.02
N LYS A 199 12.78 7.08 -17.07
CA LYS A 199 12.35 8.45 -16.82
C LYS A 199 11.99 8.66 -15.35
N ALA A 200 12.61 9.66 -14.71
CA ALA A 200 12.32 10.02 -13.33
C ALA A 200 10.84 10.42 -13.14
N ASN A 201 10.28 11.16 -14.10
CA ASN A 201 8.85 11.49 -14.11
C ASN A 201 8.03 10.28 -14.55
N ALA A 202 6.93 10.01 -13.87
CA ALA A 202 5.93 9.04 -14.30
C ALA A 202 5.06 9.60 -15.45
N VAL A 203 4.80 10.90 -15.44
CA VAL A 203 3.99 11.58 -16.47
C VAL A 203 4.70 12.83 -16.96
N ASP A 204 4.63 13.07 -18.27
CA ASP A 204 4.86 14.37 -18.88
C ASP A 204 3.65 14.73 -19.77
N LEU A 205 2.97 15.83 -19.45
CA LEU A 205 1.92 16.43 -20.26
C LEU A 205 2.47 17.71 -20.91
N THR A 206 2.32 17.85 -22.21
CA THR A 206 2.57 19.09 -22.94
C THR A 206 1.31 19.52 -23.68
N TYR A 207 0.97 20.80 -23.59
CA TYR A 207 -0.10 21.41 -24.37
C TYR A 207 0.34 22.78 -24.92
N ILE A 208 -0.02 23.11 -26.15
CA ILE A 208 0.25 24.40 -26.78
C ILE A 208 -1.08 25.07 -27.07
N TYR A 209 -1.37 26.13 -26.32
CA TYR A 209 -2.54 26.95 -26.54
C TYR A 209 -2.47 27.60 -27.92
N ASP A 210 -3.63 27.73 -28.58
CA ASP A 210 -3.81 28.31 -29.91
C ASP A 210 -3.19 27.54 -31.09
N ALA A 211 -2.52 26.40 -30.84
CA ALA A 211 -2.02 25.52 -31.90
C ALA A 211 -3.06 24.49 -32.36
N ALA A 212 -4.14 24.28 -31.58
CA ALA A 212 -5.27 23.46 -31.99
C ALA A 212 -6.14 24.18 -33.04
N PRO A 213 -6.82 23.45 -33.96
CA PRO A 213 -7.73 24.05 -34.92
C PRO A 213 -8.81 24.92 -34.24
N GLU A 214 -9.04 26.11 -34.78
CA GLU A 214 -9.95 27.10 -34.19
C GLU A 214 -11.38 26.54 -33.98
N THR A 215 -11.85 25.67 -34.88
CA THR A 215 -13.20 25.08 -34.84
C THR A 215 -13.45 24.19 -33.61
N ASP A 216 -12.43 23.47 -33.14
CA ASP A 216 -12.53 22.51 -32.03
C ASP A 216 -11.66 22.90 -30.83
N ARG A 217 -11.09 24.12 -30.84
CA ARG A 217 -10.11 24.57 -29.83
C ARG A 217 -10.60 24.42 -28.40
N GLU A 218 -11.87 24.71 -28.13
CA GLU A 218 -12.45 24.53 -26.80
C GLU A 218 -12.55 23.06 -26.36
N LEU A 219 -12.76 22.13 -27.31
CA LEU A 219 -12.73 20.70 -27.00
C LEU A 219 -11.32 20.26 -26.60
N TYR A 220 -10.28 20.77 -27.28
CA TYR A 220 -8.89 20.49 -26.93
C TYR A 220 -8.48 21.13 -25.60
N ASN A 221 -8.92 22.37 -25.31
CA ASN A 221 -8.73 23.01 -24.02
C ASN A 221 -9.38 22.19 -22.90
N THR A 222 -10.63 21.76 -23.09
CA THR A 222 -11.35 20.92 -22.12
C THR A 222 -10.63 19.59 -21.88
N ALA A 223 -10.18 18.92 -22.94
CA ALA A 223 -9.43 17.67 -22.82
C ALA A 223 -8.08 17.86 -22.11
N TYR A 224 -7.40 18.98 -22.35
CA TYR A 224 -6.21 19.38 -21.61
C TYR A 224 -6.53 19.53 -20.11
N GLU A 225 -7.55 20.31 -19.75
CA GLU A 225 -7.94 20.52 -18.35
C GLU A 225 -8.29 19.22 -17.64
N GLN A 226 -9.08 18.36 -18.29
CA GLN A 226 -9.42 17.03 -17.80
C GLN A 226 -8.17 16.16 -17.62
N SER A 227 -7.17 16.31 -18.47
CA SER A 227 -5.91 15.56 -18.37
C SER A 227 -5.00 16.08 -17.24
N VAL A 228 -5.05 17.38 -16.95
CA VAL A 228 -4.40 17.95 -15.76
C VAL A 228 -5.08 17.44 -14.50
N VAL A 229 -6.42 17.45 -14.44
CA VAL A 229 -7.19 16.85 -13.35
C VAL A 229 -6.88 15.36 -13.19
N ALA A 230 -6.80 14.63 -14.30
CA ALA A 230 -6.45 13.22 -14.29
C ALA A 230 -5.11 12.96 -13.58
N ALA A 231 -4.11 13.78 -13.88
CA ALA A 231 -2.75 13.64 -13.35
C ALA A 231 -2.59 14.20 -11.93
N LEU A 232 -3.17 15.37 -11.64
CA LEU A 232 -2.89 16.12 -10.41
C LEU A 232 -3.95 15.94 -9.32
N GLY A 233 -5.13 15.42 -9.65
CA GLY A 233 -6.26 15.37 -8.73
C GLY A 233 -7.39 16.34 -9.13
N GLU A 234 -8.58 16.12 -8.59
CA GLU A 234 -9.74 16.98 -8.85
C GLU A 234 -9.56 18.38 -8.24
N THR A 235 -8.93 18.47 -7.07
CA THR A 235 -8.73 19.73 -6.37
C THR A 235 -7.50 20.46 -6.92
N GLU A 236 -6.32 19.84 -6.82
CA GLU A 236 -5.08 20.48 -7.28
C GLU A 236 -5.07 20.68 -8.80
N GLY A 237 -5.57 19.71 -9.58
CA GLY A 237 -5.62 19.84 -11.03
C GLY A 237 -6.46 21.03 -11.48
N LYS A 238 -7.64 21.22 -10.86
CA LYS A 238 -8.47 22.39 -11.11
C LYS A 238 -7.80 23.69 -10.65
N ALA A 239 -7.18 23.69 -9.46
CA ALA A 239 -6.47 24.87 -8.97
C ALA A 239 -5.31 25.29 -9.89
N VAL A 240 -4.62 24.31 -10.49
CA VAL A 240 -3.55 24.55 -11.46
C VAL A 240 -4.08 25.10 -12.77
N THR A 241 -5.16 24.53 -13.34
CA THR A 241 -5.75 25.04 -14.59
C THR A 241 -6.30 26.45 -14.41
N ASP A 242 -7.02 26.71 -13.32
CA ASP A 242 -7.59 28.02 -13.00
C ASP A 242 -6.47 29.07 -12.80
N TYR A 243 -5.38 28.69 -12.12
CA TYR A 243 -4.22 29.56 -11.93
C TYR A 243 -3.55 29.92 -13.27
N VAL A 244 -3.26 28.93 -14.11
CA VAL A 244 -2.63 29.16 -15.42
C VAL A 244 -3.50 30.05 -16.28
N GLN A 245 -4.80 29.77 -16.34
CA GLN A 245 -5.74 30.57 -17.12
C GLN A 245 -5.81 32.02 -16.63
N GLY A 246 -5.92 32.25 -15.32
CA GLY A 246 -5.94 33.60 -14.75
C GLY A 246 -4.65 34.39 -15.01
N GLN A 247 -3.48 33.73 -14.98
CA GLN A 247 -2.21 34.38 -15.33
C GLN A 247 -2.12 34.72 -16.83
N ARG A 248 -2.64 33.84 -17.71
CA ARG A 248 -2.71 34.10 -19.16
C ARG A 248 -3.58 35.31 -19.49
N GLU A 249 -4.71 35.46 -18.81
CA GLU A 249 -5.61 36.61 -18.96
C GLU A 249 -4.96 37.93 -18.50
N GLN A 250 -3.98 37.85 -17.59
CA GLN A 250 -3.15 38.99 -17.16
C GLN A 250 -2.00 39.29 -18.14
N GLY A 251 -1.83 38.49 -19.20
CA GLY A 251 -0.77 38.66 -20.19
C GLY A 251 0.57 38.04 -19.80
N GLU A 252 0.61 37.22 -18.75
CA GLU A 252 1.84 36.51 -18.37
C GLU A 252 2.22 35.49 -19.44
N THR A 253 3.51 35.45 -19.79
CA THR A 253 4.05 34.59 -20.86
C THR A 253 5.07 33.57 -20.36
N ASN A 254 5.43 33.64 -19.07
CA ASN A 254 6.38 32.73 -18.44
C ASN A 254 6.01 32.49 -16.98
N LEU A 255 5.68 31.25 -16.62
CA LEU A 255 5.29 30.86 -15.27
C LEU A 255 5.94 29.53 -14.91
N THR A 256 6.24 29.38 -13.62
CA THR A 256 6.69 28.10 -13.05
C THR A 256 5.95 27.84 -11.75
N ARG A 257 5.52 26.60 -11.53
CA ARG A 257 4.88 26.17 -10.28
C ARG A 257 5.32 24.76 -9.94
N GLU A 258 5.49 24.48 -8.66
CA GLU A 258 5.73 23.13 -8.15
C GLU A 258 4.76 22.87 -7.00
N GLY A 259 4.40 21.61 -6.79
CA GLY A 259 3.42 21.28 -5.77
C GLY A 259 3.25 19.78 -5.55
N LYS A 260 2.19 19.44 -4.81
CA LYS A 260 1.75 18.07 -4.56
C LYS A 260 0.40 17.85 -5.22
N THR A 261 0.22 16.67 -5.82
CA THR A 261 -1.09 16.20 -6.29
C THR A 261 -1.98 15.87 -5.11
N ASP A 262 -3.28 15.71 -5.34
CA ASP A 262 -4.24 15.27 -4.30
C ASP A 262 -3.83 13.91 -3.71
N SER A 263 -3.17 13.06 -4.50
CA SER A 263 -2.60 11.78 -4.08
C SER A 263 -1.25 11.88 -3.38
N GLY A 264 -0.65 13.06 -3.26
CA GLY A 264 0.65 13.27 -2.59
C GLY A 264 1.89 13.02 -3.47
N ASN A 265 1.72 12.79 -4.78
CA ASN A 265 2.82 12.79 -5.74
C ASN A 265 3.33 14.23 -5.93
N SER A 266 4.59 14.41 -6.33
CA SER A 266 5.10 15.76 -6.66
C SER A 266 4.90 16.08 -8.12
N TYR A 267 4.62 17.34 -8.43
CA TYR A 267 4.59 17.82 -9.81
C TYR A 267 5.39 19.13 -9.97
N SER A 268 5.84 19.36 -11.19
CA SER A 268 6.33 20.66 -11.66
C SER A 268 5.58 21.08 -12.92
N LEU A 269 5.41 22.38 -13.08
CA LEU A 269 4.72 23.03 -14.18
C LEU A 269 5.60 24.15 -14.70
N THR A 270 5.71 24.22 -16.02
CA THR A 270 6.26 25.37 -16.73
C THR A 270 5.27 25.81 -17.79
N TYR A 271 5.02 27.10 -17.88
CA TYR A 271 4.28 27.71 -18.97
C TYR A 271 5.18 28.74 -19.62
N LYS A 272 5.39 28.65 -20.94
CA LYS A 272 6.23 29.57 -21.70
C LYS A 272 5.69 29.74 -23.10
N ASN A 273 5.39 30.97 -23.50
CA ASN A 273 4.95 31.33 -24.85
C ASN A 273 3.82 30.41 -25.36
N ASN A 274 2.68 30.40 -24.66
CA ASN A 274 1.52 29.54 -24.94
C ASN A 274 1.76 28.03 -24.83
N LYS A 275 2.95 27.56 -24.46
CA LYS A 275 3.21 26.14 -24.22
C LYS A 275 3.25 25.84 -22.72
N ILE A 276 2.40 24.93 -22.27
CA ILE A 276 2.45 24.37 -20.92
C ILE A 276 3.09 22.99 -20.94
N GLN A 277 3.91 22.71 -19.93
CA GLN A 277 4.49 21.41 -19.65
C GLN A 277 4.32 21.10 -18.17
N ILE A 278 3.73 19.94 -17.86
CA ILE A 278 3.53 19.43 -16.51
C ILE A 278 4.22 18.07 -16.41
N SER A 279 5.01 17.88 -15.37
CA SER A 279 5.72 16.64 -15.09
C SER A 279 5.35 16.15 -13.70
N VAL A 280 4.99 14.87 -13.55
CA VAL A 280 4.62 14.26 -12.26
C VAL A 280 5.60 13.17 -11.89
N THR A 281 6.06 13.17 -10.63
CA THR A 281 6.90 12.14 -10.03
C THR A 281 6.15 11.46 -8.88
N CYS A 282 5.99 10.14 -8.99
CA CYS A 282 5.32 9.32 -7.98
C CYS A 282 6.11 9.29 -6.67
N SER A 283 5.42 9.37 -5.54
CA SER A 283 6.05 9.30 -4.21
C SER A 283 6.47 7.88 -3.83
N GLU A 284 5.92 6.87 -4.51
CA GLU A 284 6.18 5.43 -4.30
C GLU A 284 5.83 4.93 -2.88
N VAL A 285 4.99 5.67 -2.16
CA VAL A 285 4.45 5.27 -0.84
C VAL A 285 3.37 4.21 -1.04
N THR A 286 3.34 3.16 -0.22
CA THR A 286 2.31 2.11 -0.30
C THR A 286 1.10 2.40 0.60
N GLU A 287 -0.05 1.76 0.37
CA GLU A 287 -1.28 1.98 1.15
C GLU A 287 -1.10 1.71 2.66
N GLU A 288 -0.25 0.74 3.03
CA GLU A 288 0.11 0.44 4.42
C GLU A 288 0.83 1.64 5.07
N GLU A 289 1.77 2.25 4.34
CA GLU A 289 2.52 3.42 4.79
C GLU A 289 1.66 4.70 4.77
N GLN A 290 0.70 4.83 3.85
CA GLN A 290 -0.26 5.94 3.84
C GLN A 290 -1.15 5.93 5.09
N THR A 291 -1.60 4.74 5.53
CA THR A 291 -2.44 4.59 6.72
C THR A 291 -1.68 4.96 8.00
N GLU A 292 -0.40 4.57 8.09
CA GLU A 292 0.47 4.91 9.22
C GLU A 292 0.81 6.42 9.25
N LYS A 293 0.98 7.03 8.08
CA LYS A 293 1.23 8.48 7.95
C LYS A 293 -0.01 9.32 8.26
N ALA A 294 -1.19 8.91 7.82
CA ALA A 294 -2.45 9.55 8.17
C ALA A 294 -2.70 9.46 9.69
N ALA A 295 -2.42 8.31 10.32
CA ALA A 295 -2.55 8.15 11.77
C ALA A 295 -1.58 9.05 12.58
N THR A 296 -0.36 9.28 12.07
CA THR A 296 0.63 10.16 12.71
C THR A 296 0.37 11.65 12.45
N GLU A 297 -0.15 12.04 11.29
CA GLU A 297 -0.59 13.41 11.00
C GLU A 297 -1.83 13.79 11.81
N THR A 298 -2.79 12.87 11.97
CA THR A 298 -3.98 13.09 12.84
C THR A 298 -3.58 13.26 14.32
N ALA A 299 -2.57 12.53 14.78
CA ALA A 299 -2.04 12.67 16.15
C ALA A 299 -1.21 13.95 16.35
N ALA A 300 -0.59 14.48 15.29
CA ALA A 300 0.14 15.75 15.32
C ALA A 300 -0.82 16.96 15.30
N GLU A 301 -1.97 16.85 14.60
CA GLU A 301 -2.97 17.91 14.54
C GLU A 301 -3.71 18.10 15.89
N GLU A 302 -3.86 17.04 16.71
CA GLU A 302 -4.40 17.14 18.07
C GLU A 302 -3.46 17.77 19.13
N THR A 303 -2.18 18.03 18.81
CA THR A 303 -1.20 18.52 19.81
C THR A 303 -0.68 19.94 19.57
N THR A 304 -1.28 20.70 18.65
CA THR A 304 -0.90 22.12 18.47
C THR A 304 -1.81 23.06 19.28
N PRO A 305 -1.31 23.73 20.34
CA PRO A 305 -2.07 24.78 21.00
C PRO A 305 -2.15 25.99 20.08
N VAL A 306 -3.38 26.47 19.86
CA VAL A 306 -3.70 27.73 19.18
C VAL A 306 -3.00 28.88 19.90
N VAL A 307 -1.90 29.39 19.34
CA VAL A 307 -1.31 30.67 19.76
C VAL A 307 -1.98 31.78 18.96
N THR A 308 -2.99 32.42 19.56
CA THR A 308 -3.52 33.71 19.08
C THR A 308 -2.47 34.80 19.30
N SER A 309 -1.74 35.16 18.24
CA SER A 309 -0.88 36.33 18.23
C SER A 309 -1.73 37.60 18.21
N LYS A 310 -1.96 38.20 19.38
CA LYS A 310 -2.38 39.60 19.51
C LYS A 310 -1.17 40.50 19.24
N THR A 311 -1.18 41.19 18.10
CA THR A 311 -0.20 42.24 17.80
C THR A 311 -0.44 43.42 18.74
N ILE A 312 0.50 43.64 19.66
CA ILE A 312 0.59 44.84 20.50
C ILE A 312 1.49 45.84 19.76
N THR A 313 0.92 46.94 19.29
CA THR A 313 1.68 48.11 18.84
C THR A 313 1.77 49.08 20.02
N ALA A 314 2.98 49.28 20.56
CA ALA A 314 3.26 50.28 21.57
C ALA A 314 3.99 51.47 20.93
N GLY A 315 3.44 52.67 21.12
CA GLY A 315 4.01 53.92 20.62
C GLY A 315 3.40 55.16 21.26
N ALA A 316 3.90 55.48 22.46
CA ALA A 316 4.08 56.82 23.05
C ALA A 316 2.88 57.64 23.64
N ALA A 317 3.15 58.02 24.89
CA ALA A 317 2.79 59.24 25.63
C ALA A 317 1.39 59.35 26.27
N ALA A 318 1.40 59.25 27.61
CA ALA A 318 0.34 59.56 28.53
C ALA A 318 0.01 61.06 28.57
N THR A 319 -1.28 61.42 28.71
CA THR A 319 -1.75 62.29 29.80
C THR A 319 -3.25 62.12 30.01
N GLU A 320 -3.66 62.07 31.27
CA GLU A 320 -5.03 62.05 31.78
C GLU A 320 -5.85 63.28 31.34
N SER A 321 -7.18 63.15 31.24
CA SER A 321 -8.16 64.00 31.94
C SER A 321 -9.61 63.78 31.43
N THR A 322 -10.47 63.40 32.38
CA THR A 322 -11.85 63.89 32.64
C THR A 322 -13.01 63.73 31.65
N ASP A 323 -14.01 63.02 32.17
CA ASP A 323 -15.43 63.40 32.37
C ASP A 323 -16.40 63.68 31.21
N ALA A 324 -17.50 62.92 31.34
CA ALA A 324 -18.89 63.37 31.42
C ALA A 324 -19.74 63.51 30.14
N ALA A 325 -20.83 62.72 30.21
CA ALA A 325 -22.24 63.07 30.03
C ALA A 325 -22.72 63.39 28.60
N ASP A 326 -23.69 62.61 28.14
CA ASP A 326 -25.10 63.04 27.93
C ASP A 326 -25.27 63.59 26.51
N ASP A 327 -26.38 63.46 25.80
CA ASP A 327 -27.61 62.70 25.90
C ASP A 327 -28.30 62.91 24.53
N ASN A 328 -29.16 61.97 24.16
CA ASN A 328 -30.43 62.18 23.46
C ASN A 328 -30.56 62.70 21.99
N ALA A 329 -31.50 62.02 21.29
CA ALA A 329 -32.48 62.50 20.28
C ALA A 329 -31.96 63.07 18.95
N GLU A 330 -32.62 62.99 17.79
CA GLU A 330 -33.95 62.58 17.30
C GLU A 330 -33.78 62.49 15.74
N ALA A 331 -34.22 61.43 15.06
CA ALA A 331 -35.51 61.29 14.35
C ALA A 331 -35.64 61.91 12.93
N SER A 332 -36.26 61.07 12.07
CA SER A 332 -37.10 61.37 10.89
C SER A 332 -36.40 61.69 9.56
N GLU A 333 -36.55 60.82 8.54
CA GLU A 333 -37.57 60.83 7.44
C GLU A 333 -37.08 61.66 6.24
N ALA A 334 -37.37 61.42 4.95
CA ALA A 334 -38.30 60.58 4.17
C ALA A 334 -37.73 60.58 2.71
N ALA A 335 -37.76 59.47 1.95
CA ALA A 335 -38.81 59.02 1.00
C ALA A 335 -38.67 59.50 -0.47
N ALA A 336 -39.21 58.62 -1.34
CA ALA A 336 -39.65 58.76 -2.75
C ALA A 336 -38.90 57.78 -3.67
N GLU A 337 -39.53 56.86 -4.41
CA GLU A 337 -40.93 56.41 -4.52
C GLU A 337 -40.91 54.99 -5.13
#